data_AF-A0A445BY55-F1
#
_entry.id   AF-A0A445BY55-F1
#
_cell.length_a   1.000
_cell.length_b   1.000
_cell.length_c   1.000
_cell.angle_alpha   90.00
_cell.angle_beta   90.00
_cell.angle_gamma   90.00
#
_symmetry.space_group_name_H-M   'P 1'
#
loop_
_entity.id
_entity.type
_entity.pdbx_description
1 polymer ?
#
loop_
_entity_poly.entity_id
_entity_poly.type
_entity_poly.pdbx_seq_one_letter_code
_entity_poly.pdbx_strand_id
1 'polypeptide(L)'
;MRQAGAYSGILCGGISGRTGPHSLPLARIKKIMKKSGEDVKMISGEAPIVFSKACELFIEELTRRSWIIAIHGKRRTLHKDDVASAVVATDIFDFLVTLVSHNHGSALNNANNDGAVMEIQTLEYS
;
A
#
# COMPACT_ATOMS: atom_id res chain seq x y z
N MET A 1 14.03 -27.65 -27.38
CA MET A 1 13.21 -26.42 -27.41
C MET A 1 12.10 -26.57 -26.38
N ARG A 2 11.99 -25.70 -25.38
CA ARG A 2 10.91 -25.77 -24.37
C ARG A 2 9.65 -25.17 -24.98
N GLN A 3 8.59 -25.95 -25.13
CA GLN A 3 7.28 -25.45 -25.54
C GLN A 3 6.77 -24.44 -24.49
N ALA A 4 6.11 -23.37 -24.96
CA ALA A 4 5.44 -22.42 -24.10
C ALA A 4 4.25 -23.11 -23.41
N GLY A 5 4.14 -22.97 -22.08
CA GLY A 5 3.04 -23.52 -21.28
C GLY A 5 1.72 -22.79 -21.51
N ALA A 6 0.62 -23.39 -21.03
CA ALA A 6 -0.78 -23.02 -21.25
C ALA A 6 -1.19 -21.59 -20.85
N TYR A 7 -0.29 -20.78 -20.31
CA TYR A 7 -0.53 -19.41 -19.86
C TYR A 7 -0.22 -18.36 -20.94
N SER A 8 0.16 -18.77 -22.15
CA SER A 8 0.48 -17.86 -23.26
C SER A 8 -0.74 -17.11 -23.85
N GLY A 9 -1.97 -17.44 -23.45
CA GLY A 9 -3.20 -16.94 -24.09
C GLY A 9 -3.89 -15.74 -23.44
N ILE A 10 -3.51 -15.33 -22.23
CA ILE A 10 -4.28 -14.30 -21.47
C ILE A 10 -3.80 -12.85 -21.78
N LEU A 11 -2.80 -12.67 -22.64
CA LEU A 11 -2.20 -11.35 -22.89
C LEU A 11 -2.66 -10.65 -24.17
N CYS A 12 -3.59 -11.21 -24.94
CA CYS A 12 -4.06 -10.57 -26.17
C CYS A 12 -5.51 -10.09 -26.06
N GLY A 13 -5.66 -8.79 -25.80
CA GLY A 13 -6.80 -8.00 -26.31
C GLY A 13 -7.74 -7.39 -25.26
N GLY A 14 -7.54 -6.10 -24.94
CA GLY A 14 -8.61 -5.26 -24.37
C GLY A 14 -8.12 -4.02 -23.61
N ILE A 15 -8.20 -2.84 -24.24
CA ILE A 15 -8.30 -1.48 -23.63
C ILE A 15 -7.28 -1.08 -22.55
N SER A 16 -6.01 -0.92 -22.96
CA SER A 16 -5.10 0.18 -22.55
C SER A 16 -3.68 -0.23 -22.93
N GLY A 17 -3.11 0.36 -23.98
CA GLY A 17 -1.82 -0.05 -24.55
C GLY A 17 -0.58 0.16 -23.65
N ARG A 18 -0.74 0.35 -22.34
CA ARG A 18 0.37 0.57 -21.39
C ARG A 18 0.33 -0.29 -20.13
N THR A 19 -0.80 -0.92 -19.83
CA THR A 19 -0.98 -1.83 -18.69
C THR A 19 -1.98 -2.90 -19.12
N GLY A 20 -1.65 -4.18 -18.93
CA GLY A 20 -2.61 -5.27 -19.17
C GLY A 20 -3.81 -5.19 -18.20
N PRO A 21 -4.48 -6.30 -17.84
CA PRO A 21 -5.66 -6.30 -16.94
C PRO A 21 -5.37 -5.86 -15.50
N HIS A 22 -4.22 -5.23 -15.23
CA HIS A 22 -3.72 -4.89 -13.91
C HIS A 22 -3.73 -3.37 -13.71
N SER A 23 -4.28 -2.93 -12.57
CA SER A 23 -4.38 -1.52 -12.17
C SER A 23 -3.02 -0.83 -12.00
N LEU A 24 -1.95 -1.59 -11.76
CA LEU A 24 -0.60 -1.08 -11.54
C LEU A 24 0.40 -1.64 -12.59
N PRO A 25 1.36 -0.82 -13.04
CA PRO A 25 2.32 -1.23 -14.06
C PRO A 25 3.32 -2.27 -13.52
N LEU A 26 3.26 -3.50 -14.05
CA LEU A 26 4.13 -4.63 -13.64
C LEU A 26 5.62 -4.32 -13.74
N ALA A 27 6.04 -3.56 -14.77
CA ALA A 27 7.43 -3.15 -14.93
C ALA A 27 7.91 -2.26 -13.78
N ARG A 28 7.03 -1.41 -13.22
CA ARG A 28 7.36 -0.54 -12.09
C ARG A 28 7.47 -1.35 -10.81
N ILE A 29 6.54 -2.28 -10.59
CA ILE A 29 6.55 -3.22 -9.45
C ILE A 29 7.86 -4.00 -9.45
N LYS A 30 8.21 -4.63 -10.58
CA LYS A 30 9.47 -5.37 -10.74
C LYS A 30 10.70 -4.50 -10.47
N LYS A 31 10.70 -3.23 -10.89
CA LYS A 31 11.79 -2.28 -10.61
C LYS A 31 11.91 -1.94 -9.12
N ILE A 32 10.80 -1.82 -8.39
CA ILE A 32 10.82 -1.60 -6.93
C ILE A 32 11.35 -2.85 -6.22
N MET A 33 10.87 -4.04 -6.60
CA MET A 33 11.35 -5.32 -6.07
C MET A 33 12.86 -5.52 -6.28
N LYS A 34 13.43 -5.08 -7.41
CA LYS A 34 14.89 -5.13 -7.61
C LYS A 34 15.67 -4.15 -6.74
N LYS A 35 15.04 -3.07 -6.28
CA LYS A 35 15.67 -2.04 -5.45
C LYS A 35 15.59 -2.35 -3.95
N SER A 36 14.79 -3.34 -3.54
CA SER A 36 14.58 -3.64 -2.12
C SER A 36 15.73 -4.40 -1.45
N GLY A 37 16.73 -4.87 -2.20
CA GLY A 37 17.91 -5.51 -1.64
C GLY A 37 18.97 -5.83 -2.70
N GLU A 38 20.24 -5.84 -2.29
CA GLU A 38 21.39 -6.09 -3.17
C GLU A 38 21.42 -7.54 -3.70
N ASP A 39 20.74 -8.46 -3.01
CA ASP A 39 20.71 -9.89 -3.34
C ASP A 39 19.60 -10.30 -4.33
N VAL A 40 18.75 -9.38 -4.77
CA VAL A 40 17.63 -9.69 -5.66
C VAL A 40 18.09 -9.77 -7.12
N LYS A 41 18.59 -10.94 -7.54
CA LYS A 41 19.09 -11.18 -8.90
C LYS A 41 17.96 -11.40 -9.92
N MET A 42 17.11 -12.38 -9.68
CA MET A 42 15.99 -12.74 -10.55
C MET A 42 14.65 -12.65 -9.81
N ILE A 43 13.60 -12.29 -10.55
CA ILE A 43 12.23 -12.19 -10.03
C ILE A 43 11.36 -13.04 -10.96
N SER A 44 10.59 -13.96 -10.38
CA SER A 44 9.61 -14.78 -11.11
C SER A 44 8.60 -13.91 -11.86
N GLY A 45 8.11 -14.39 -13.01
CA GLY A 45 7.08 -13.70 -13.78
C GLY A 45 5.76 -13.53 -13.02
N GLU A 46 5.46 -14.43 -12.09
CA GLU A 46 4.22 -14.44 -11.31
C GLU A 46 4.24 -13.41 -10.17
N ALA A 47 5.41 -13.10 -9.61
CA ALA A 47 5.49 -12.24 -8.42
C ALA A 47 4.96 -10.81 -8.68
N PRO A 48 5.33 -10.10 -9.77
CA PRO A 48 4.76 -8.79 -10.07
C PRO A 48 3.23 -8.81 -10.27
N ILE A 49 2.67 -9.92 -10.75
CA ILE A 49 1.23 -10.08 -10.98
C ILE A 49 0.51 -10.12 -9.63
N VAL A 50 0.99 -10.95 -8.70
CA VAL A 50 0.44 -11.04 -7.33
C VAL A 50 0.59 -9.71 -6.61
N PHE A 51 1.77 -9.08 -6.68
CA PHE A 51 2.00 -7.77 -6.06
C PHE A 51 1.09 -6.69 -6.63
N SER A 52 0.73 -6.73 -7.92
CA SER A 52 -0.22 -5.75 -8.46
C SER A 52 -1.56 -5.81 -7.75
N LYS A 53 -2.10 -7.01 -7.52
CA LYS A 53 -3.40 -7.15 -6.84
C LYS A 53 -3.27 -6.91 -5.34
N ALA A 54 -2.18 -7.37 -4.72
CA ALA A 54 -1.91 -7.11 -3.31
C ALA A 54 -1.78 -5.61 -3.02
N CYS A 55 -1.07 -4.85 -3.86
CA CYS A 55 -0.94 -3.41 -3.72
C CYS A 55 -2.28 -2.68 -3.94
N GLU A 56 -3.15 -3.16 -4.83
CA GLU A 56 -4.51 -2.62 -4.99
C GLU A 56 -5.31 -2.75 -3.69
N LEU A 57 -5.38 -3.97 -3.12
CA LEU A 57 -6.07 -4.24 -1.86
C LEU A 57 -5.45 -3.47 -0.69
N PHE A 58 -4.12 -3.35 -0.68
CA PHE A 58 -3.40 -2.61 0.36
C PHE A 58 -3.73 -1.11 0.34
N ILE A 59 -3.74 -0.48 -0.84
CA ILE A 59 -4.07 0.95 -0.99
C ILE A 59 -5.53 1.19 -0.58
N GLU A 60 -6.44 0.32 -1.00
CA GLU A 60 -7.86 0.39 -0.63
C GLU A 60 -8.04 0.33 0.89
N GLU A 61 -7.43 -0.66 1.55
CA GLU A 61 -7.59 -0.86 2.98
C GLU A 61 -6.95 0.28 3.81
N LEU A 62 -5.75 0.71 3.44
CA LEU A 62 -5.09 1.85 4.11
C LEU A 62 -5.92 3.14 3.95
N THR A 63 -6.45 3.37 2.75
CA THR A 63 -7.27 4.55 2.45
C THR A 63 -8.58 4.50 3.23
N ARG A 64 -9.26 3.35 3.29
CA ARG A 64 -10.49 3.15 4.04
C ARG A 64 -10.30 3.45 5.53
N ARG A 65 -9.25 2.91 6.15
CA ARG A 65 -8.92 3.16 7.56
C ARG A 65 -8.59 4.64 7.82
N SER A 66 -7.79 5.25 6.96
CA SER A 66 -7.45 6.68 7.05
C SER A 66 -8.67 7.58 6.89
N TRP A 67 -9.59 7.20 5.99
CA TRP A 67 -10.82 7.94 5.74
C TRP A 67 -11.78 7.93 6.93
N ILE A 68 -11.85 6.81 7.66
CA ILE A 68 -12.63 6.73 8.91
C ILE A 68 -12.14 7.81 9.89
N ILE A 69 -10.83 7.97 10.06
CA ILE A 69 -10.26 9.01 10.95
C ILE A 69 -10.60 10.42 10.45
N ALA A 70 -10.55 10.66 9.14
CA ALA A 70 -10.93 11.95 8.55
C ALA A 70 -12.41 12.30 8.82
N ILE A 71 -13.31 11.32 8.68
CA ILE A 71 -14.74 11.49 8.99
C ILE A 71 -14.97 11.77 10.47
N HIS A 72 -14.27 11.08 11.38
CA HIS A 72 -14.35 11.35 12.82
C HIS A 72 -13.91 12.80 13.13
N GLY A 73 -12.93 13.31 12.40
CA GLY A 73 -12.53 14.72 12.42
C GLY A 73 -13.51 15.69 11.73
N LYS A 74 -14.68 15.22 11.29
CA LYS A 74 -15.70 15.98 10.52
C LYS A 74 -15.15 16.62 9.23
N ARG A 75 -14.08 16.06 8.68
CA ARG A 75 -13.43 16.54 7.45
C ARG A 75 -13.87 15.69 6.26
N ARG A 76 -13.91 16.33 5.09
CA ARG A 76 -14.18 15.68 3.79
C ARG A 76 -12.93 15.58 2.92
N THR A 77 -11.78 15.94 3.48
CA THR A 77 -10.47 15.93 2.83
C THR A 77 -9.55 15.05 3.67
N LEU A 78 -8.94 14.05 3.04
CA LEU A 78 -8.00 13.12 3.68
C LEU A 78 -6.63 13.78 3.77
N HIS A 79 -6.08 13.85 4.99
CA HIS A 79 -4.80 14.49 5.29
C HIS A 79 -3.72 13.44 5.60
N LYS A 80 -2.46 13.85 5.56
CA LYS A 80 -1.33 12.99 5.93
C LYS A 80 -1.42 12.49 7.37
N ASP A 81 -1.93 13.31 8.28
CA ASP A 81 -2.08 12.98 9.70
C ASP A 81 -3.13 11.88 9.93
N ASP A 82 -4.15 11.80 9.06
CA ASP A 82 -5.13 10.71 9.09
C ASP A 82 -4.46 9.37 8.76
N VAL A 83 -3.56 9.37 7.77
CA VAL A 83 -2.78 8.18 7.38
C VAL A 83 -1.82 7.78 8.50
N ALA A 84 -1.10 8.75 9.09
CA ALA A 84 -0.20 8.48 10.19
C ALA A 84 -0.93 7.88 11.39
N SER A 85 -2.10 8.43 11.75
CA SER A 85 -2.94 7.93 12.82
C SER A 85 -3.48 6.53 12.53
N ALA A 86 -3.91 6.26 11.29
CA ALA A 86 -4.39 4.94 10.88
C ALA A 86 -3.30 3.87 10.91
N VAL A 87 -2.06 4.25 10.56
CA VAL A 87 -0.89 3.37 10.64
C VAL A 87 -0.58 3.00 12.09
N VAL A 88 -0.54 3.98 13.00
CA VAL A 88 -0.26 3.74 14.42
C VAL A 88 -1.37 2.93 15.10
N ALA A 89 -2.63 3.14 14.70
CA ALA A 89 -3.77 2.41 15.25
C ALA A 89 -3.90 0.96 14.75
N THR A 90 -3.07 0.52 13.80
CA THR A 90 -3.21 -0.79 13.16
C THR A 90 -1.90 -1.58 13.19
N ASP A 91 -1.85 -2.63 14.00
CA ASP A 91 -0.64 -3.47 14.19
C ASP A 91 -0.03 -4.02 12.89
N ILE A 92 -0.85 -4.47 11.92
CA ILE A 92 -0.34 -5.00 10.65
C ILE A 92 0.39 -3.94 9.80
N PHE A 93 0.23 -2.65 10.12
CA PHE A 93 0.89 -1.53 9.45
C PHE A 93 2.14 -1.02 10.19
N ASP A 94 2.62 -1.71 11.23
CA ASP A 94 3.81 -1.28 12.00
C ASP A 94 5.06 -1.04 11.13
N PHE A 95 5.20 -1.80 10.03
CA PHE A 95 6.27 -1.60 9.05
C PHE A 95 6.30 -0.20 8.39
N LEU A 96 5.23 0.58 8.53
CA LEU A 96 5.11 1.95 8.00
C LEU A 96 5.38 3.04 9.04
N VAL A 97 5.43 2.73 10.34
CA VAL A 97 5.53 3.75 11.41
C VAL A 97 6.71 4.69 11.18
N THR A 98 7.89 4.11 10.95
CA THR A 98 9.11 4.89 10.66
C THR A 98 8.93 5.79 9.43
N LEU A 99 8.27 5.31 8.37
CA LEU A 99 8.07 6.07 7.14
C LEU A 99 7.15 7.28 7.35
N VAL A 100 6.05 7.10 8.09
CA VAL A 100 5.09 8.19 8.34
C VAL A 100 5.64 9.23 9.31
N SER A 101 6.46 8.82 10.28
CA SER A 101 7.10 9.74 11.24
C SER A 101 8.23 10.57 10.63
N HIS A 102 9.01 10.02 9.70
CA HIS A 102 10.14 10.76 9.07
C HIS A 102 9.69 11.93 8.18
N ASN A 103 8.45 11.91 7.68
CA ASN A 103 7.86 13.06 6.98
C ASN A 103 7.53 14.25 7.91
N HIS A 104 7.60 14.05 9.23
CA HIS A 104 7.50 15.10 10.25
C HIS A 104 8.88 15.56 10.78
N GLY A 105 9.96 15.05 10.17
CA GLY A 105 11.36 15.20 10.58
C GLY A 105 12.04 16.51 10.17
N SER A 106 11.45 17.64 10.57
CA SER A 106 12.19 18.83 10.98
C SER A 106 11.46 19.53 12.12
N ALA A 107 11.08 18.77 13.15
CA ALA A 107 10.58 19.30 14.42
C ALA A 107 10.85 18.32 15.57
N LEU A 108 12.12 17.96 15.78
CA LEU A 108 12.56 17.66 17.14
C LEU A 108 12.55 19.00 17.89
N ASN A 109 11.44 19.29 18.58
CA ASN A 109 11.34 20.12 19.80
C ASN A 109 9.86 20.40 20.11
N ASN A 110 9.18 19.46 20.76
CA ASN A 110 8.74 19.63 22.15
C ASN A 110 7.87 18.45 22.56
N ALA A 111 8.16 17.91 23.73
CA ALA A 111 7.26 17.07 24.49
C ALA A 111 5.94 17.82 24.75
N ASN A 112 4.82 17.13 24.58
CA ASN A 112 3.75 17.02 25.57
C ASN A 112 2.61 16.17 24.98
N ASN A 113 2.27 15.12 25.72
CA ASN A 113 0.96 14.50 25.89
C ASN A 113 0.00 14.54 24.70
N ASP A 114 -0.25 13.39 24.08
CA ASP A 114 -1.46 12.63 24.39
C ASP A 114 -1.41 11.28 23.67
N GLY A 115 -1.20 10.22 24.46
CA GLY A 115 -1.48 8.85 24.05
C GLY A 115 -2.98 8.68 23.89
N ALA A 116 -3.53 9.14 22.77
CA ALA A 116 -4.82 8.68 22.30
C ALA A 116 -4.61 7.30 21.68
N VAL A 117 -4.56 6.28 22.54
CA VAL A 117 -5.03 4.95 22.17
C VAL A 117 -6.49 5.12 21.75
N MET A 118 -6.72 5.39 20.46
CA MET A 118 -8.03 5.19 19.87
C MET A 118 -8.17 3.70 19.64
N GLU A 119 -8.66 3.03 20.66
CA GLU A 119 -9.25 1.71 20.59
C GLU A 119 -10.45 1.80 19.62
N ILE A 120 -10.19 1.68 18.31
CA ILE A 120 -11.26 1.57 17.33
C ILE A 120 -11.80 0.15 17.43
N GLN A 121 -12.81 0.02 18.27
CA GLN A 121 -13.73 -1.11 18.33
C GLN A 121 -14.10 -1.53 16.89
N THR A 122 -13.82 -2.78 16.58
CA THR A 122 -14.25 -3.50 15.38
C THR A 122 -15.77 -3.65 15.35
N LEU A 123 -16.49 -2.74 14.69
CA LEU A 123 -17.92 -2.85 14.32
C LEU A 123 -18.15 -1.89 13.13
N GLU A 124 -18.69 -2.22 11.95
CA GLU A 124 -19.37 -3.39 11.42
C GLU A 124 -19.06 -3.49 9.91
N TYR A 125 -18.98 -4.74 9.44
CA TYR A 125 -19.34 -5.12 8.08
C TYR A 125 -20.84 -4.84 7.87
N SER A 126 -21.21 -4.11 6.83
CA SER A 126 -22.51 -4.21 6.15
C SER A 126 -22.30 -4.11 4.65
#